data_AF-A0A8C6XA25-F1
#
_entry.id   AF-A0A8C6XA25-F1
#
_cell.length_a   1.000
_cell.length_b   1.000
_cell.length_c   1.000
_cell.angle_alpha   90.00
_cell.angle_beta   90.00
_cell.angle_gamma   90.00
#
_symmetry.space_group_name_H-M   'P 1'
#
loop_
_entity.id
_entity.type
_entity.pdbx_description
1 polymer ?
#
loop_
_entity_poly.entity_id
_entity_poly.type
_entity_poly.pdbx_seq_one_letter_code
_entity_poly.pdbx_strand_id
1 'polypeptide(L)'
;MHMEEPCFDFLRTKNTLGYHVYPATRNTSGILGFSVTVTTQATKYNSEYVDKKIEEFFAHFEEKLRNLSEEEFLAQVSALIKLKRTDDSHLGEEVDRNWNEVITQQYVFDRLAREIVALKSLSRAQLIDWFLHCRRKHGRVLSIHVIGYGKQEGDLNVRPISIVQESTFSREPQLTFLPSSPVLNIPYIMDIRSFISTLNILPYHKILK
;
A
#
# COMPACT_ATOMS: atom_id res chain seq x y z
N MET A 1 -2.93 -11.34 -3.13
CA MET A 1 -1.50 -10.98 -3.37
C MET A 1 -0.61 -11.95 -2.59
N HIS A 2 0.60 -12.34 -3.04
CA HIS A 2 1.44 -13.30 -2.27
C HIS A 2 1.78 -12.83 -0.84
N MET A 3 1.83 -11.51 -0.62
CA MET A 3 2.07 -10.89 0.69
C MET A 3 0.87 -10.94 1.65
N GLU A 4 -0.34 -11.25 1.17
CA GLU A 4 -1.60 -11.08 1.91
C GLU A 4 -1.71 -11.93 3.17
N GLU A 5 -1.52 -13.25 3.06
CA GLU A 5 -1.50 -14.16 4.20
C GLU A 5 -0.36 -13.86 5.18
N PRO A 6 0.92 -13.71 4.74
CA PRO A 6 2.01 -13.37 5.65
C PRO A 6 1.80 -12.04 6.40
N CYS A 7 1.25 -11.03 5.71
CA CYS A 7 0.96 -9.72 6.29
C CYS A 7 -0.09 -9.84 7.40
N PHE A 8 -1.14 -10.60 7.14
CA PHE A 8 -2.21 -10.83 8.10
C PHE A 8 -1.72 -11.61 9.31
N ASP A 9 -1.02 -12.73 9.10
CA ASP A 9 -0.49 -13.55 10.18
C ASP A 9 0.51 -12.76 11.06
N PHE A 10 1.47 -12.06 10.46
CA PHE A 10 2.48 -11.34 11.21
C PHE A 10 1.92 -10.14 11.98
N LEU A 11 1.24 -9.21 11.29
CA LEU A 11 0.86 -7.93 11.87
C LEU A 11 -0.43 -8.03 12.69
N ARG A 12 -1.41 -8.84 12.25
CA ARG A 12 -2.70 -9.00 12.93
C ARG A 12 -2.71 -10.17 13.90
N THR A 13 -2.32 -11.38 13.48
CA THR A 13 -2.45 -12.56 14.36
C THR A 13 -1.37 -12.57 15.45
N LYS A 14 -0.10 -12.42 15.08
CA LYS A 14 1.03 -12.54 16.02
C LYS A 14 1.32 -11.27 16.81
N ASN A 15 1.38 -10.11 16.15
CA ASN A 15 1.69 -8.83 16.80
C ASN A 15 0.43 -8.06 17.27
N THR A 16 -0.76 -8.48 16.85
CA THR A 16 -2.06 -7.91 17.29
C THR A 16 -2.19 -6.39 17.09
N LEU A 17 -1.56 -5.83 16.06
CA LEU A 17 -1.46 -4.39 15.86
C LEU A 17 -2.79 -3.73 15.54
N GLY A 18 -3.70 -4.44 14.89
CA GLY A 18 -4.99 -3.90 14.48
C GLY A 18 -5.87 -4.94 13.84
N TYR A 19 -7.17 -4.65 13.77
CA TYR A 19 -8.12 -5.49 13.05
C TYR A 19 -7.98 -5.29 11.53
N HIS A 20 -7.76 -4.05 11.10
CA HIS A 20 -7.54 -3.71 9.69
C HIS A 20 -6.05 -3.69 9.40
N VAL A 21 -5.57 -4.79 8.82
CA VAL A 21 -4.20 -4.92 8.29
C VAL A 21 -4.34 -5.53 6.90
N TYR A 22 -3.84 -4.84 5.89
CA TYR A 22 -3.84 -5.39 4.53
C TYR A 22 -2.71 -4.82 3.67
N PRO A 23 -2.08 -5.65 2.84
CA PRO A 23 -1.25 -5.18 1.74
C PRO A 23 -2.12 -4.87 0.52
N ALA A 24 -1.67 -3.96 -0.33
CA ALA A 24 -2.36 -3.59 -1.56
C ALA A 24 -1.35 -3.36 -2.70
N THR A 25 -1.71 -3.79 -3.91
CA THR A 25 -1.02 -3.35 -5.13
C THR A 25 -1.40 -1.89 -5.39
N ARG A 26 -0.43 -1.09 -5.84
CA ARG A 26 -0.63 0.30 -6.22
C ARG A 26 -0.28 0.47 -7.69
N ASN A 27 -1.17 1.12 -8.42
CA ASN A 27 -0.93 1.63 -9.77
C ASN A 27 -1.44 3.06 -9.80
N THR A 28 -0.53 4.01 -9.65
CA THR A 28 -0.86 5.44 -9.63
C THR A 28 -0.30 6.07 -10.89
N SER A 29 -1.19 6.38 -11.84
CA SER A 29 -0.81 6.96 -13.15
C SER A 29 0.24 6.14 -13.92
N GLY A 30 0.15 4.81 -13.86
CA GLY A 30 1.09 3.88 -14.52
C GLY A 30 2.34 3.57 -13.70
N ILE A 31 2.52 4.20 -12.54
CA ILE A 31 3.61 3.89 -11.61
C ILE A 31 3.16 2.79 -10.66
N LEU A 32 3.84 1.64 -10.75
CA LEU A 32 3.53 0.46 -9.95
C LEU A 32 4.25 0.49 -8.61
N GLY A 33 3.60 -0.06 -7.58
CA GLY A 33 4.16 -0.25 -6.26
C GLY A 33 3.27 -1.14 -5.40
N PHE A 34 3.57 -1.18 -4.11
CA PHE A 34 2.73 -1.82 -3.11
C PHE A 34 2.71 -0.97 -1.84
N SER A 35 1.71 -1.20 -0.99
CA SER A 35 1.59 -0.55 0.31
C SER A 35 1.07 -1.55 1.34
N VAL A 36 1.48 -1.40 2.60
CA VAL A 36 0.86 -2.07 3.75
C VAL A 36 0.13 -1.00 4.55
N THR A 37 -1.13 -1.25 4.90
CA THR A 37 -1.93 -0.36 5.73
C THR A 37 -2.29 -1.07 7.03
N VAL A 38 -2.08 -0.40 8.16
CA VAL A 38 -2.44 -0.89 9.49
C VAL A 38 -3.23 0.20 10.21
N THR A 39 -4.42 -0.16 10.70
CA THR A 39 -5.21 0.70 11.58
C THR A 39 -5.19 0.13 12.99
N THR A 40 -4.59 0.87 13.92
CA THR A 40 -4.53 0.50 15.33
C THR A 40 -5.43 1.37 16.19
N GLN A 41 -5.77 0.90 17.39
CA GLN A 41 -6.44 1.72 18.38
C GLN A 41 -5.41 2.60 19.07
N ALA A 42 -5.70 3.90 19.19
CA ALA A 42 -4.85 4.89 19.87
C ALA A 42 -4.49 4.48 21.31
N THR A 43 -5.36 3.73 21.99
CA THR A 43 -5.12 3.20 23.35
C THR A 43 -4.08 2.09 23.41
N LYS A 44 -3.71 1.48 22.28
CA LYS A 44 -2.90 0.27 22.23
C LYS A 44 -1.49 0.54 21.70
N TYR A 45 -1.40 1.17 20.53
CA TYR A 45 -0.13 1.45 19.87
C TYR A 45 -0.16 2.82 19.21
N ASN A 46 0.96 3.52 19.25
CA ASN A 46 1.15 4.74 18.45
C ASN A 46 1.59 4.38 17.02
N SER A 47 1.52 5.38 16.13
CA SER A 47 1.83 5.18 14.71
C SER A 47 3.29 4.81 14.45
N GLU A 48 4.24 5.30 15.26
CA GLU A 48 5.68 5.00 15.14
C GLU A 48 5.99 3.53 15.43
N TYR A 49 5.36 2.98 16.46
CA TYR A 49 5.50 1.56 16.79
C TYR A 49 4.96 0.68 15.67
N VAL A 50 3.82 1.08 15.08
CA VAL A 50 3.22 0.36 13.96
C VAL A 50 4.12 0.42 12.71
N ASP A 51 4.68 1.58 12.39
CA ASP A 51 5.62 1.74 11.26
C ASP A 51 6.85 0.85 11.42
N LYS A 52 7.46 0.84 12.61
CA LYS A 52 8.56 -0.09 12.94
C LYS A 52 8.16 -1.56 12.74
N LYS A 53 6.94 -1.93 13.13
CA LYS A 53 6.46 -3.31 12.96
C LYS A 53 6.19 -3.68 11.50
N ILE A 54 5.79 -2.72 10.68
CA ILE A 54 5.69 -2.91 9.22
C ILE A 54 7.07 -3.15 8.62
N GLU A 55 8.10 -2.41 9.08
CA GLU A 55 9.48 -2.63 8.65
C GLU A 55 10.02 -4.01 9.08
N GLU A 56 9.74 -4.45 10.31
CA GLU A 56 10.04 -5.81 10.78
C GLU A 56 9.32 -6.87 9.92
N PHE A 57 8.06 -6.63 9.54
CA PHE A 57 7.31 -7.50 8.65
C PHE A 57 7.97 -7.61 7.27
N PHE A 58 8.46 -6.51 6.69
CA PHE A 58 9.12 -6.56 5.39
C PHE A 58 10.42 -7.35 5.43
N ALA A 59 11.21 -7.25 6.50
CA ALA A 59 12.39 -8.11 6.69
C ALA A 59 11.99 -9.59 6.79
N HIS A 60 10.95 -9.90 7.57
CA HIS A 60 10.41 -11.26 7.67
C HIS A 60 9.89 -11.80 6.32
N PHE A 61 9.20 -10.97 5.54
CA PHE A 61 8.67 -11.35 4.25
C PHE A 61 9.80 -11.54 3.21
N GLU A 62 10.88 -10.77 3.30
CA GLU A 62 12.09 -10.99 2.49
C GLU A 62 12.65 -12.40 2.70
N GLU A 63 12.80 -12.82 3.96
CA GLU A 63 13.25 -14.18 4.29
C GLU A 63 12.30 -15.25 3.74
N LYS A 64 10.98 -15.03 3.89
CA LYS A 64 9.96 -15.94 3.33
C LYS A 64 10.08 -16.04 1.80
N LEU A 65 10.33 -14.93 1.10
CA LEU A 65 10.56 -14.92 -0.35
C LEU A 65 11.85 -15.64 -0.75
N ARG A 66 12.94 -15.48 0.00
CA ARG A 66 14.22 -16.16 -0.27
C ARG A 66 14.10 -17.68 -0.11
N ASN A 67 13.32 -18.11 0.89
CA ASN A 67 13.07 -19.51 1.20
C ASN A 67 11.93 -20.13 0.39
N LEU A 68 11.22 -19.35 -0.44
CA LEU A 68 10.15 -19.84 -1.32
C LEU A 68 10.72 -20.88 -2.28
N SER A 69 10.19 -22.10 -2.25
CA SER A 69 10.62 -23.13 -3.19
C SER A 69 10.14 -22.84 -4.62
N GLU A 70 10.77 -23.46 -5.61
CA GLU A 70 10.34 -23.31 -7.01
C GLU A 70 8.93 -23.87 -7.22
N GLU A 71 8.59 -24.96 -6.53
CA GLU A 71 7.25 -25.58 -6.58
C GLU A 71 6.18 -24.63 -6.02
N GLU A 72 6.41 -24.05 -4.84
CA GLU A 72 5.47 -23.08 -4.26
C GLU A 72 5.34 -21.84 -5.14
N PHE A 73 6.44 -21.33 -5.69
CA PHE A 73 6.42 -20.21 -6.64
C PHE A 73 5.53 -20.53 -7.85
N LEU A 74 5.75 -21.68 -8.51
CA LEU A 74 4.97 -22.10 -9.66
C LEU A 74 3.49 -22.33 -9.32
N ALA A 75 3.19 -22.84 -8.13
CA ALA A 75 1.82 -22.98 -7.64
C ALA A 75 1.13 -21.61 -7.49
N GLN A 76 1.83 -20.62 -6.95
CA GLN A 76 1.33 -19.24 -6.82
C GLN A 76 1.12 -18.57 -8.18
N VAL A 77 2.06 -18.71 -9.11
CA VAL A 77 1.92 -18.21 -10.49
C VAL A 77 0.72 -18.86 -11.17
N SER A 78 0.57 -20.18 -11.02
CA SER A 78 -0.56 -20.92 -11.60
C SER A 78 -1.90 -20.47 -11.02
N ALA A 79 -1.99 -20.26 -9.71
CA ALA A 79 -3.18 -19.75 -9.05
C ALA A 79 -3.54 -18.33 -9.54
N LEU A 80 -2.54 -17.45 -9.70
CA LEU A 80 -2.75 -16.10 -10.22
C LEU A 80 -3.17 -16.10 -11.70
N ILE A 81 -2.59 -16.96 -12.53
CA ILE A 81 -3.02 -17.14 -13.93
C ILE A 81 -4.47 -17.64 -13.97
N LYS A 82 -4.85 -18.59 -13.12
CA LYS A 82 -6.22 -19.08 -13.04
C LYS A 82 -7.18 -17.94 -12.68
N LEU A 83 -6.84 -17.14 -11.67
CA LEU A 83 -7.64 -15.98 -11.26
C LEU A 83 -7.81 -14.97 -12.42
N LYS A 84 -6.75 -14.68 -13.17
CA LYS A 84 -6.80 -13.76 -14.31
C LYS A 84 -7.52 -14.31 -15.54
N ARG A 85 -7.76 -15.62 -15.60
CA ARG A 85 -8.53 -16.27 -16.67
C ARG A 85 -10.00 -16.42 -16.33
N THR A 86 -10.38 -16.18 -15.08
CA THR A 86 -11.78 -16.20 -14.67
C THR A 86 -12.51 -15.12 -15.45
N ASP A 87 -13.61 -15.50 -16.09
CA ASP A 87 -14.49 -14.57 -16.77
C ASP A 87 -15.16 -13.63 -15.76
N ASP A 88 -15.53 -12.43 -16.23
CA ASP A 88 -16.28 -11.47 -15.43
C ASP A 88 -17.59 -12.12 -14.95
N SER A 89 -17.88 -12.04 -13.65
CA SER A 89 -19.03 -12.70 -13.04
C SER A 89 -20.36 -12.04 -13.42
N HIS A 90 -20.31 -10.75 -13.78
CA HIS A 90 -21.44 -9.96 -14.25
C HIS A 90 -20.98 -8.79 -15.12
N LEU A 91 -21.91 -8.21 -15.90
CA LEU A 91 -21.64 -7.11 -16.82
C LEU A 91 -20.96 -5.90 -16.15
N GLY A 92 -21.28 -5.60 -14.89
CA GLY A 92 -20.63 -4.52 -14.14
C GLY A 92 -19.10 -4.66 -14.05
N GLU A 93 -18.57 -5.87 -13.83
CA GLU A 93 -17.12 -6.11 -13.76
C GLU A 93 -16.47 -5.90 -15.12
N GLU A 94 -17.11 -6.36 -16.21
CA GLU A 94 -16.64 -6.11 -17.57
C GLU A 94 -16.60 -4.62 -17.89
N VAL A 95 -17.66 -3.88 -17.52
CA VAL A 95 -17.74 -2.43 -17.71
C VAL A 95 -16.63 -1.75 -16.92
N ASP A 96 -16.45 -2.04 -15.63
CA ASP A 96 -15.40 -1.44 -14.81
C ASP A 96 -14.00 -1.73 -15.36
N ARG A 97 -13.75 -2.98 -15.79
CA ARG A 97 -12.47 -3.39 -16.40
C ARG A 97 -12.16 -2.61 -17.66
N ASN A 98 -13.11 -2.50 -18.58
CA ASN A 98 -12.92 -1.76 -19.84
C ASN A 98 -12.89 -0.24 -19.62
N TRP A 99 -13.71 0.27 -18.70
CA TRP A 99 -13.77 1.70 -18.40
C TRP A 99 -12.47 2.21 -17.77
N ASN A 100 -11.82 1.40 -16.93
CA ASN A 100 -10.49 1.69 -16.41
C ASN A 100 -9.47 1.94 -17.53
N GLU A 101 -9.50 1.20 -18.64
CA GLU A 101 -8.62 1.42 -19.80
C GLU A 101 -8.90 2.76 -20.51
N VAL A 102 -10.16 3.20 -20.52
CA VAL A 102 -10.58 4.47 -21.13
C VAL A 102 -10.17 5.67 -20.27
N ILE A 103 -10.50 5.65 -18.98
CA ILE A 103 -10.19 6.78 -18.08
C ILE A 103 -8.69 6.94 -17.88
N THR A 104 -7.93 5.84 -17.90
CA THR A 104 -6.47 5.86 -17.87
C THR A 104 -5.86 6.02 -19.26
N GLN A 105 -6.65 6.16 -20.32
CA GLN A 105 -6.15 6.32 -21.70
C GLN A 105 -5.06 5.30 -22.10
N GLN A 106 -5.09 4.10 -21.52
CA GLN A 106 -4.14 3.03 -21.81
C GLN A 106 -4.66 2.16 -22.96
N TYR A 107 -5.99 2.02 -23.08
CA TYR A 107 -6.66 1.31 -24.17
C TYR A 107 -6.14 -0.12 -24.41
N VAL A 108 -5.70 -0.81 -23.35
CA VAL A 108 -5.19 -2.20 -23.40
C VAL A 108 -6.31 -3.15 -22.97
N PHE A 109 -7.31 -3.31 -23.83
CA PHE A 109 -8.48 -4.14 -23.52
C PHE A 109 -8.15 -5.64 -23.38
N ASP A 110 -7.02 -6.09 -23.93
CA ASP A 110 -6.47 -7.44 -23.81
C ASP A 110 -5.47 -7.60 -22.65
N ARG A 111 -5.46 -6.67 -21.67
CA ARG A 111 -4.49 -6.64 -20.56
C ARG A 111 -4.34 -7.96 -19.84
N LEU A 112 -5.44 -8.61 -19.47
CA LEU A 112 -5.39 -9.89 -18.75
C LEU A 112 -4.64 -10.96 -19.54
N ALA A 113 -4.85 -11.04 -20.86
CA ALA A 113 -4.13 -11.96 -21.73
C ALA A 113 -2.63 -11.67 -21.77
N ARG A 114 -2.25 -10.38 -21.87
CA ARG A 114 -0.84 -9.95 -21.86
C ARG A 114 -0.17 -10.23 -20.52
N GLU A 115 -0.85 -9.95 -19.42
CA GLU A 115 -0.36 -10.23 -18.07
C GLU A 115 -0.17 -11.73 -17.84
N ILE A 116 -1.06 -12.58 -18.36
CA ILE A 116 -0.89 -14.04 -18.31
C ILE A 116 0.37 -14.47 -19.06
N VAL A 117 0.65 -13.90 -20.23
CA VAL A 117 1.88 -14.18 -20.98
C VAL A 117 3.11 -13.76 -20.18
N ALA A 118 3.09 -12.55 -19.59
CA ALA A 118 4.17 -12.06 -18.74
C ALA A 118 4.40 -12.97 -17.51
N LEU A 119 3.33 -13.39 -16.83
CA LEU A 119 3.39 -14.27 -15.66
C LEU A 119 4.04 -15.62 -15.98
N LYS A 120 3.79 -16.18 -17.17
CA LYS A 120 4.43 -17.44 -17.60
C LYS A 120 5.94 -17.32 -17.80
N SER A 121 6.43 -16.10 -18.09
CA SER A 121 7.86 -15.82 -18.27
C SER A 121 8.56 -15.35 -16.99
N LEU A 122 7.80 -15.08 -15.93
CA LEU A 122 8.33 -14.58 -14.67
C LEU A 122 9.08 -15.69 -13.91
N SER A 123 10.31 -15.42 -13.51
CA SER A 123 11.09 -16.33 -12.66
C SER A 123 11.05 -15.93 -11.19
N ARG A 124 11.29 -16.90 -10.30
CA ARG A 124 11.42 -16.67 -8.85
C ARG A 124 12.50 -15.63 -8.53
N ALA A 125 13.63 -15.68 -9.25
CA ALA A 125 14.72 -14.73 -9.07
C ALA A 125 14.32 -13.28 -9.41
N GLN A 126 13.54 -13.08 -10.48
CA GLN A 126 13.01 -11.76 -10.84
C GLN A 126 12.05 -11.22 -9.79
N LEU A 127 11.19 -12.07 -9.20
CA LEU A 127 10.30 -11.67 -8.11
C LEU A 127 11.09 -11.18 -6.89
N ILE A 128 12.11 -11.94 -6.47
CA ILE A 128 12.97 -11.59 -5.34
C ILE A 128 13.72 -10.29 -5.62
N ASP A 129 14.37 -10.17 -6.80
CA ASP A 129 15.12 -8.97 -7.13
C ASP A 129 14.22 -7.73 -7.21
N TRP A 130 13.00 -7.85 -7.74
CA TRP A 130 12.03 -6.76 -7.73
C TRP A 130 11.69 -6.30 -6.31
N PHE A 131 11.39 -7.22 -5.40
CA PHE A 131 11.09 -6.89 -4.00
C PHE A 131 12.27 -6.19 -3.32
N LEU A 132 13.49 -6.71 -3.51
CA LEU A 132 14.71 -6.11 -2.99
C LEU A 132 14.96 -4.73 -3.59
N HIS A 133 14.70 -4.54 -4.89
CA HIS A 133 14.86 -3.26 -5.56
C HIS A 133 14.01 -2.16 -4.93
N CYS A 134 12.75 -2.47 -4.60
CA CYS A 134 11.86 -1.53 -3.90
C CYS A 134 12.39 -1.14 -2.50
N ARG A 135 13.22 -1.98 -1.89
CA ARG A 135 13.70 -1.85 -0.49
C ARG A 135 15.16 -1.38 -0.38
N ARG A 136 15.87 -1.15 -1.49
CA ARG A 136 17.27 -0.67 -1.48
C ARG A 136 17.36 0.74 -0.85
N LYS A 137 18.57 1.18 -0.49
CA LYS A 137 18.86 2.50 0.12
C LYS A 137 18.38 3.72 -0.71
N HIS A 138 18.07 3.51 -2.00
CA HIS A 138 17.49 4.51 -2.90
C HIS A 138 16.02 4.20 -3.29
N GLY A 139 15.38 3.26 -2.59
CA GLY A 139 13.96 2.95 -2.75
C GLY A 139 13.11 4.17 -2.41
N ARG A 140 12.04 4.39 -3.17
CA ARG A 140 11.08 5.46 -2.92
C ARG A 140 10.04 4.94 -1.92
N VAL A 141 10.15 5.37 -0.68
CA VAL A 141 9.22 5.01 0.39
C VAL A 141 8.51 6.27 0.87
N LEU A 142 7.19 6.18 1.05
CA LEU A 142 6.37 7.20 1.68
C LEU A 142 5.56 6.51 2.79
N SER A 143 5.79 6.91 4.04
CA SER A 143 4.95 6.50 5.17
C SER A 143 4.00 7.62 5.54
N ILE A 144 2.72 7.30 5.75
CA ILE A 144 1.67 8.26 6.07
C ILE A 144 1.09 7.87 7.42
N HIS A 145 1.29 8.75 8.41
CA HIS A 145 0.83 8.55 9.77
C HIS A 145 -0.41 9.43 9.99
N VAL A 146 -1.56 8.80 10.20
CA VAL A 146 -2.79 9.49 10.60
C VAL A 146 -2.98 9.25 12.08
N ILE A 147 -2.86 10.31 12.86
CA ILE A 147 -2.97 10.27 14.32
C ILE A 147 -4.34 10.81 14.71
N GLY A 148 -4.98 10.15 15.68
CA GLY A 148 -6.28 10.57 16.19
C GLY A 148 -6.19 11.87 17.01
N TYR A 149 -7.32 12.28 17.55
CA TYR A 149 -7.39 13.36 18.53
C TYR A 149 -7.90 12.80 19.85
N GLY A 150 -7.25 13.14 20.96
CA GLY A 150 -7.74 12.81 22.29
C GLY A 150 -6.62 12.59 23.31
N LYS A 151 -7.03 12.26 24.54
CA LYS A 151 -6.11 12.10 25.68
C LYS A 151 -5.02 11.05 25.43
N GLN A 152 -5.36 10.02 24.66
CA GLN A 152 -4.44 8.93 24.32
C GLN A 152 -3.34 9.36 23.34
N GLU A 153 -3.54 10.48 22.64
CA GLU A 153 -2.59 11.08 21.69
C GLU A 153 -1.87 12.30 22.31
N GLY A 154 -2.06 12.54 23.61
CA GLY A 154 -1.40 13.62 24.36
C GLY A 154 -2.11 14.98 24.29
N ASP A 155 -3.33 15.06 23.73
CA ASP A 155 -4.08 16.31 23.67
C ASP A 155 -4.55 16.76 25.06
N LEU A 156 -4.09 17.95 25.48
CA LEU A 156 -4.37 18.51 26.81
C LEU A 156 -5.81 19.06 26.96
N ASN A 157 -6.44 19.51 25.86
CA ASN A 157 -7.73 20.20 25.86
C ASN A 157 -8.78 19.46 25.04
N VAL A 158 -9.04 18.19 25.35
CA VAL A 158 -10.04 17.37 24.64
C VAL A 158 -11.44 17.93 24.84
N ARG A 159 -12.00 18.57 23.80
CA ARG A 159 -13.41 19.00 23.82
C ARG A 159 -14.34 17.77 23.83
N PRO A 160 -15.49 17.81 24.52
CA PRO A 160 -16.49 16.75 24.45
C PRO A 160 -16.91 16.50 23.00
N ILE A 161 -16.98 15.22 22.58
CA ILE A 161 -17.30 14.77 21.20
C ILE A 161 -18.57 15.44 20.66
N SER A 162 -19.56 15.68 21.52
CA SER A 162 -20.83 16.33 21.19
C SER A 162 -20.70 17.75 20.61
N ILE A 163 -19.69 18.52 21.04
CA ILE A 163 -19.45 19.91 20.59
C ILE A 163 -18.62 19.94 19.30
N VAL A 164 -17.81 18.89 19.07
CA VAL A 164 -16.98 18.76 17.88
C VAL A 164 -17.84 18.40 16.66
N GLN A 165 -18.84 17.52 16.82
CA GLN A 165 -19.74 17.14 15.73
C GLN A 165 -20.56 18.33 15.18
N GLU A 166 -21.16 19.16 16.02
CA GLU A 166 -21.95 20.33 15.55
C GLU A 166 -21.11 21.38 14.79
N SER A 167 -19.81 21.48 15.06
CA SER A 167 -18.93 22.49 14.45
C SER A 167 -18.12 21.98 13.25
N THR A 168 -18.05 20.67 13.03
CA THR A 168 -17.25 20.04 11.95
C THR A 168 -18.05 19.74 10.70
N PHE A 169 -19.38 19.60 10.76
CA PHE A 169 -20.19 19.37 9.54
C PHE A 169 -20.22 20.56 8.58
N SER A 170 -19.79 21.76 9.00
CA SER A 170 -19.80 22.98 8.19
C SER A 170 -18.42 23.48 7.76
N ARG A 171 -17.34 22.82 8.19
CA ARG A 171 -15.96 23.23 7.87
C ARG A 171 -15.26 22.14 7.09
N GLU A 172 -14.58 22.53 6.01
CA GLU A 172 -13.69 21.62 5.29
C GLU A 172 -12.67 21.01 6.28
N PRO A 173 -12.44 19.70 6.25
CA PRO A 173 -11.48 19.05 7.13
C PRO A 173 -10.08 19.63 6.87
N GLN A 174 -9.51 20.29 7.87
CA GLN A 174 -8.18 20.86 7.78
C GLN A 174 -7.14 19.85 8.28
N LEU A 175 -6.10 19.61 7.47
CA LEU A 175 -4.96 18.78 7.87
C LEU A 175 -4.00 19.58 8.75
N THR A 176 -3.68 19.03 9.92
CA THR A 176 -2.63 19.55 10.79
C THR A 176 -1.40 18.66 10.65
N PHE A 177 -0.30 19.21 10.12
CA PHE A 177 0.97 18.49 10.03
C PHE A 177 1.67 18.51 11.38
N LEU A 178 2.09 17.33 11.84
CA LEU A 178 2.84 17.16 13.07
C LEU A 178 4.32 16.92 12.73
N PRO A 179 5.27 17.50 13.49
CA PRO A 179 6.68 17.23 13.28
C PRO A 179 7.00 15.76 13.55
N SER A 180 8.04 15.23 12.90
CA SER A 180 8.54 13.89 13.21
C SER A 180 8.96 13.80 14.67
N SER A 181 8.66 12.68 15.30
CA SER A 181 9.27 12.32 16.58
C SER A 181 10.80 12.25 16.46
N PRO A 182 11.53 12.62 17.53
CA PRO A 182 12.98 12.48 17.60
C PRO A 182 13.46 11.04 17.37
N VAL A 183 12.58 10.05 17.59
CA VAL A 183 12.88 8.63 17.49
C VAL A 183 13.07 8.18 16.04
N LEU A 184 12.28 8.73 15.12
CA LEU A 184 12.36 8.34 13.70
C LEU A 184 13.52 9.05 12.99
N ASN A 185 13.83 10.31 13.31
CA ASN A 185 14.90 11.11 12.69
C ASN A 185 14.94 11.01 11.15
N ILE A 186 13.77 10.91 10.51
CA ILE A 186 13.58 10.82 9.06
C ILE A 186 13.05 12.17 8.54
N PRO A 187 13.38 12.57 7.30
CA PRO A 187 12.78 13.75 6.69
C PRO A 187 11.25 13.67 6.70
N TYR A 188 10.59 14.70 7.21
CA TYR A 188 9.13 14.78 7.29
C TYR A 188 8.60 15.92 6.43
N ILE A 189 7.36 15.77 5.97
CA ILE A 189 6.71 16.70 5.05
C ILE A 189 5.74 17.58 5.84
N MET A 190 6.05 18.87 5.95
CA MET A 190 5.17 19.88 6.58
C MET A 190 4.33 20.66 5.57
N ASP A 191 4.74 20.66 4.30
CA ASP A 191 4.02 21.28 3.20
C ASP A 191 4.09 20.34 1.98
N ILE A 192 2.93 19.77 1.64
CA ILE A 192 2.79 18.83 0.52
C ILE A 192 3.14 19.52 -0.81
N ARG A 193 2.74 20.78 -1.02
CA ARG A 193 2.99 21.49 -2.28
C ARG A 193 4.47 21.79 -2.44
N SER A 194 5.11 22.27 -1.37
CA SER A 194 6.56 22.49 -1.36
C SER A 194 7.29 21.18 -1.62
N PHE A 195 6.91 20.08 -0.98
CA PHE A 195 7.54 18.78 -1.19
C PHE A 195 7.39 18.30 -2.64
N ILE A 196 6.17 18.31 -3.20
CA ILE A 196 5.91 17.90 -4.58
C ILE A 196 6.73 18.72 -5.57
N SER A 197 6.91 20.03 -5.33
CA SER A 197 7.69 20.91 -6.21
C SER A 197 9.17 20.53 -6.33
N THR A 198 9.70 19.79 -5.35
CA THR A 198 11.09 19.30 -5.37
C THR A 198 11.26 17.97 -6.11
N LEU A 199 10.15 17.31 -6.48
CA LEU A 199 10.17 15.99 -7.09
C LEU A 199 10.04 16.08 -8.61
N ASN A 200 10.75 15.18 -9.30
CA ASN A 200 10.56 14.98 -10.73
C ASN A 200 9.21 14.29 -10.98
N ILE A 201 8.42 14.87 -11.88
CA ILE A 201 7.20 14.25 -12.39
C ILE A 201 7.61 13.18 -13.40
N LEU A 202 7.23 11.93 -13.15
CA LEU A 202 7.47 10.85 -14.10
C LEU A 202 6.56 11.01 -15.32
N PRO A 203 7.04 10.66 -16.51
CA PRO A 203 6.25 10.79 -17.73
C PRO A 203 5.03 9.88 -17.64
N TYR A 204 3.91 10.39 -18.16
CA TYR A 204 2.73 9.58 -18.35
C TYR A 204 3.05 8.45 -19.32
N HIS A 205 2.99 7.21 -18.84
CA HIS A 205 3.26 6.04 -19.67
C HIS A 205 2.04 5.74 -20.54
N LYS A 206 2.03 6.31 -21.76
CA LYS A 206 1.13 5.83 -22.82
C LYS A 206 1.67 4.51 -23.33
N ILE A 207 0.87 3.45 -23.22
CA ILE A 207 1.16 2.18 -23.88
C ILE A 207 0.80 2.39 -25.36
N LEU A 208 1.77 2.84 -26.14
CA LEU A 208 1.61 2.99 -27.59
C LEU A 208 1.60 1.59 -28.22
N LYS A 209 0.67 1.36 -29.14
CA LYS A 209 0.58 0.11 -29.92
C LYS A 209 1.74 -0.02 -30.91
#